data_AF-A0A7C2A8M9-F1
#
_entry.id   AF-A0A7C2A8M9-F1
#
_cell.length_a   1.000
_cell.length_b   1.000
_cell.length_c   1.000
_cell.angle_alpha   90.00
_cell.angle_beta   90.00
_cell.angle_gamma   90.00
#
_symmetry.space_group_name_H-M   'P 1'
#
loop_
_entity.id
_entity.type
_entity.pdbx_description
1 polymer ?
#
loop_
_entity_poly.entity_id
_entity_poly.type
_entity_poly.pdbx_seq_one_letter_code
_entity_poly.pdbx_strand_id
1 'polypeptide(L)'
;MTDKSDTPLLDKVKTPADMRNFTTEQLIRLADEVRRETVRVVSFTGGHLGASLGVVELTVALHHVFNTPDDRLIWDVGHQA
;
A
#
# COMPACT_ATOMS: atom_id res chain seq x y z
N MET A 1 -18.00 17.85 12.89
CA MET A 1 -18.25 16.96 11.73
C MET A 1 -16.94 16.26 11.45
N THR A 2 -16.84 14.97 11.78
CA THR A 2 -15.63 14.19 11.48
C THR A 2 -15.57 14.00 9.97
N ASP A 3 -14.57 14.62 9.35
CA ASP A 3 -14.27 14.48 7.94
C ASP A 3 -14.10 12.99 7.62
N LYS A 4 -14.87 12.48 6.66
CA LYS A 4 -14.83 11.07 6.30
C LYS A 4 -13.65 10.92 5.35
N SER A 5 -12.51 10.47 5.87
CA SER A 5 -11.31 10.28 5.05
C SER A 5 -11.62 9.45 3.81
N ASP A 6 -11.05 9.84 2.68
CA ASP A 6 -11.13 9.11 1.42
C ASP A 6 -10.42 7.75 1.50
N THR A 7 -9.54 7.56 2.48
CA THR A 7 -8.68 6.37 2.65
C THR A 7 -8.82 5.73 4.05
N PRO A 8 -10.03 5.31 4.46
CA PRO A 8 -10.31 4.89 5.83
C PRO A 8 -9.64 3.59 6.30
N LEU A 9 -9.16 2.75 5.38
CA LEU A 9 -8.33 1.59 5.73
C LEU A 9 -6.85 1.95 5.76
N LEU A 10 -6.37 2.71 4.76
CA LEU A 10 -4.97 3.16 4.73
C LEU A 10 -4.62 3.99 5.96
N ASP A 11 -5.53 4.84 6.44
CA ASP A 11 -5.34 5.66 7.63
C ASP A 11 -5.13 4.85 8.92
N LYS A 12 -5.52 3.56 8.91
CA LYS A 12 -5.31 2.63 10.03
C LYS A 12 -3.98 1.90 9.96
N VAL A 13 -3.29 1.94 8.82
CA VAL A 13 -2.04 1.20 8.58
C VAL A 13 -0.86 2.15 8.81
N LYS A 14 -0.24 2.05 9.99
CA LYS A 14 1.01 2.75 10.31
C LYS A 14 2.23 1.86 10.16
N THR A 15 2.02 0.55 10.30
CA THR A 15 3.03 -0.49 10.19
C THR A 15 2.45 -1.71 9.45
N PRO A 16 3.29 -2.57 8.84
CA PRO A 16 2.81 -3.81 8.21
C PRO A 16 1.97 -4.69 9.14
N ALA A 17 2.29 -4.69 10.43
CA ALA A 17 1.57 -5.48 11.45
C ALA A 17 0.09 -5.11 11.58
N ASP A 18 -0.28 -3.86 11.28
CA ASP A 18 -1.66 -3.38 11.39
C ASP A 18 -2.61 -4.08 10.40
N MET A 19 -2.07 -4.63 9.30
CA MET A 19 -2.83 -5.29 8.24
C MET A 19 -3.06 -6.78 8.50
N ARG A 20 -2.44 -7.39 9.52
CA ARG A 20 -2.48 -8.86 9.72
C ARG A 20 -3.88 -9.41 9.98
N ASN A 21 -4.72 -8.61 10.62
CA ASN A 21 -6.09 -9.00 10.95
C ASN A 21 -7.11 -8.55 9.89
N PHE A 22 -6.65 -8.03 8.75
CA PHE A 22 -7.54 -7.65 7.68
C PHE A 22 -8.05 -8.89 6.95
N THR A 23 -9.35 -8.88 6.66
CA THR A 23 -9.96 -9.82 5.71
C THR A 23 -9.43 -9.59 4.31
N THR A 24 -9.57 -10.57 3.43
CA THR A 24 -9.19 -10.45 2.02
C THR A 24 -9.89 -9.26 1.35
N GLU A 25 -11.17 -9.02 1.64
CA GLU A 25 -11.93 -7.88 1.11
C GLU A 25 -11.36 -6.54 1.60
N GLN A 26 -10.91 -6.48 2.85
CA GLN A 26 -10.23 -5.30 3.38
C GLN A 26 -8.85 -5.09 2.74
N LEU A 27 -8.11 -6.15 2.44
CA LEU A 27 -6.82 -6.06 1.73
C LEU A 27 -7.00 -5.54 0.29
N ILE A 28 -8.02 -6.02 -0.42
CA ILE A 28 -8.36 -5.52 -1.77
C ILE A 28 -8.68 -4.03 -1.71
N ARG A 29 -9.54 -3.62 -0.77
CA ARG A 29 -9.89 -2.21 -0.60
C ARG A 29 -8.69 -1.36 -0.18
N LEU A 30 -7.81 -1.89 0.67
CA LEU A 30 -6.58 -1.21 1.05
C LEU A 30 -5.67 -0.99 -0.16
N ALA A 31 -5.50 -1.99 -1.03
CA ALA A 31 -4.73 -1.85 -2.26
C ALA A 31 -5.30 -0.74 -3.16
N ASP A 32 -6.63 -0.64 -3.29
CA ASP A 32 -7.27 0.46 -4.03
C ASP A 32 -7.03 1.83 -3.39
N GLU A 33 -7.07 1.91 -2.06
CA GLU A 33 -6.76 3.16 -1.33
C GLU A 33 -5.29 3.57 -1.50
N VAL A 34 -4.35 2.62 -1.40
CA VAL A 34 -2.92 2.85 -1.66
C VAL A 34 -2.71 3.33 -3.09
N ARG A 35 -3.29 2.64 -4.09
CA ARG A 35 -3.19 3.01 -5.50
C ARG A 35 -3.62 4.46 -5.74
N ARG A 36 -4.81 4.84 -5.24
CA ARG A 36 -5.33 6.20 -5.43
C ARG A 36 -4.41 7.23 -4.78
N GLU A 37 -3.90 6.93 -3.58
CA GLU A 37 -2.99 7.82 -2.88
C GLU A 37 -1.66 7.98 -3.62
N THR A 38 -1.08 6.89 -4.13
CA THR A 38 0.13 6.94 -4.97
C THR A 38 -0.10 7.79 -6.23
N VAL A 39 -1.22 7.61 -6.94
CA VAL A 39 -1.56 8.44 -8.11
C VAL A 39 -1.68 9.91 -7.70
N ARG A 40 -2.40 10.18 -6.60
CA ARG A 40 -2.60 11.54 -6.08
C ARG A 40 -1.26 12.20 -5.82
N VAL A 41 -0.38 11.58 -5.03
CA VAL A 41 0.92 12.14 -4.65
C VAL A 41 1.80 12.37 -5.88
N VAL A 42 1.93 11.38 -6.78
CA VAL A 42 2.82 11.51 -7.95
C VAL A 42 2.28 12.49 -8.99
N SER A 43 0.96 12.73 -9.03
CA SER A 43 0.37 13.72 -9.93
C SER A 43 0.88 15.15 -9.67
N PHE A 44 1.30 15.45 -8.44
CA PHE A 44 1.88 16.75 -8.06
C PHE A 44 3.39 16.85 -8.31
N THR A 45 4.11 15.71 -8.27
CA THR A 45 5.58 15.70 -8.32
C THR A 45 6.15 15.33 -9.70
N GLY A 46 5.36 14.67 -10.56
CA GLY A 46 5.87 13.97 -11.74
C GLY A 46 6.72 12.74 -11.39
N GLY A 47 6.90 11.79 -12.33
CA GLY A 47 7.72 10.58 -12.10
C GLY A 47 7.25 9.33 -12.83
N HIS A 48 7.99 8.21 -12.66
CA HIS A 48 7.68 6.91 -13.26
C HIS A 48 6.51 6.22 -12.53
N LEU A 49 5.27 6.57 -12.88
CA LEU A 49 4.06 6.00 -12.26
C LEU A 49 3.83 4.52 -12.59
N GLY A 50 4.25 4.05 -13.77
CA GLY A 50 3.85 2.73 -14.27
C GLY A 50 4.37 1.57 -13.42
N ALA A 51 5.59 1.67 -12.89
CA ALA A 51 6.23 0.60 -12.14
C ALA A 51 5.63 0.45 -10.73
N SER A 52 5.46 1.54 -9.98
CA SER A 52 4.89 1.52 -8.63
C SER A 52 3.41 1.13 -8.61
N LEU A 53 2.63 1.50 -9.63
CA LEU A 53 1.21 1.11 -9.72
C LEU A 53 1.00 -0.38 -10.01
N GLY A 54 1.96 -1.03 -10.67
CA GLY A 54 1.90 -2.44 -11.04
C GLY A 54 2.16 -3.41 -9.88
N VAL A 55 2.67 -2.92 -8.75
CA VAL A 55 3.05 -3.76 -7.61
C VAL A 55 2.22 -3.52 -6.35
N VAL A 56 1.23 -2.63 -6.38
CA VAL A 56 0.44 -2.26 -5.19
C VAL A 56 -0.16 -3.48 -4.48
N GLU A 57 -0.87 -4.35 -5.21
CA GLU A 57 -1.46 -5.57 -4.65
C GLU A 57 -0.40 -6.51 -4.09
N LEU A 58 0.71 -6.66 -4.81
CA LEU A 58 1.81 -7.54 -4.42
C LEU A 58 2.43 -7.04 -3.11
N THR A 59 2.69 -5.74 -2.99
CA THR A 59 3.23 -5.11 -1.78
C THR A 59 2.30 -5.30 -0.58
N VAL A 60 0.99 -5.08 -0.75
CA VAL A 60 0.00 -5.30 0.31
C VAL A 60 -0.03 -6.78 0.73
N ALA A 61 -0.06 -7.71 -0.22
CA ALA A 61 -0.08 -9.14 0.05
C ALA A 61 1.20 -9.60 0.78
N LEU A 62 2.37 -9.15 0.33
CA LEU A 62 3.64 -9.49 0.94
C LEU A 62 3.71 -9.02 2.39
N HIS A 63 3.33 -7.78 2.68
CA HIS A 63 3.34 -7.24 4.04
C HIS A 63 2.22 -7.81 4.93
N HIS A 64 1.16 -8.36 4.36
CA HIS A 64 0.14 -9.09 5.12
C HIS A 64 0.61 -10.51 5.50
N VAL A 65 1.29 -11.21 4.58
CA VAL A 65 1.71 -12.61 4.76
C VAL A 65 3.04 -12.73 5.52
N PHE A 66 4.02 -11.88 5.21
CA PHE A 66 5.35 -11.93 5.81
C PHE A 66 5.48 -11.02 7.03
N ASN A 67 6.31 -11.43 7.99
CA ASN A 67 6.61 -10.69 9.20
C ASN A 67 7.71 -9.64 8.96
N THR A 68 7.50 -8.70 8.05
CA THR A 68 8.46 -7.59 7.86
C THR A 68 8.42 -6.64 9.07
N PRO A 69 9.58 -6.17 9.59
CA PRO A 69 10.92 -6.25 9.00
C PRO A 69 11.77 -7.47 9.40
N ASP A 70 11.26 -8.40 10.24
CA ASP A 70 12.01 -9.61 10.63
C ASP A 70 12.28 -10.49 9.40
N ASP A 71 11.24 -10.70 8.59
CA ASP A 71 11.38 -11.22 7.23
C ASP A 71 11.89 -10.10 6.32
N ARG A 72 12.98 -10.37 5.59
CA ARG A 72 13.57 -9.39 4.68
C ARG A 72 12.88 -9.44 3.33
N LEU A 73 12.23 -8.34 2.96
CA LEU A 73 11.71 -8.12 1.62
C LEU A 73 12.71 -7.31 0.79
N ILE A 74 13.05 -7.78 -0.41
CA ILE A 74 13.98 -7.12 -1.33
C ILE A 74 13.27 -6.91 -2.67
N TRP A 75 13.24 -5.66 -3.13
CA TRP A 75 12.80 -5.29 -4.48
C TRP A 75 14.02 -5.16 -5.39
N ASP A 76 14.10 -5.98 -6.44
CA ASP A 76 15.17 -5.87 -7.44
C ASP A 76 15.01 -4.56 -8.25
N VAL A 77 16.12 -3.89 -8.61
CA VAL A 77 16.20 -2.55 -9.27
C VAL A 77 15.65 -1.38 -8.44
N GLY A 78 14.49 -1.52 -7.78
CA GLY A 78 13.92 -0.53 -6.85
C GLY A 78 13.06 0.57 -7.48
N HIS A 79 12.80 0.57 -8.79
CA HIS A 79 11.93 1.56 -9.46
C HIS A 79 10.43 1.44 -9.10
N GLN A 80 10.06 0.35 -8.43
CA GLN A 80 8.69 -0.03 -8.07
C GLN A 80 8.38 0.10 -6.58
N ALA A 81 9.38 0.41 -5.75
CA ALA A 81 9.27 0.43 -4.28
C ALA A 81 9.02 1.84 -3.73
#